data_AF-A0A1T4XLQ4-F1
#
_entry.id   AF-A0A1T4XLQ4-F1
#
_cell.length_a   1.000
_cell.length_b   1.000
_cell.length_c   1.000
_cell.angle_alpha   90.00
_cell.angle_beta   90.00
_cell.angle_gamma   90.00
#
_symmetry.space_group_name_H-M   'P 1'
#
loop_
_entity.id
_entity.type
_entity.pdbx_description
1 polymer ?
#
loop_
_entity_poly.entity_id
_entity_poly.type
_entity_poly.pdbx_seq_one_letter_code
_entity_poly.pdbx_strand_id
1 'polypeptide(L)'
;MKRPRALTFLAWVFILFGCSAGWRITEALLSHKTSINLSILMIPVGIGLLKGRLSSLGWAKLWIGLFFLLVLAITCAYPFDPGSYSVTWFGAEIQGPLRHLAVVGISATLMGLLLWGWRILVSAPVCAYFEERDRTHFESFDTSETPTLPQ
;
A
#
# COMPACT_ATOMS: atom_id res chain seq x y z
N MET A 1 5.88 -0.79 -23.66
CA MET A 1 4.47 -0.42 -23.36
C MET A 1 4.36 0.84 -22.50
N LYS A 2 3.29 1.63 -22.65
CA LYS A 2 3.03 2.82 -21.81
C LYS A 2 2.57 2.39 -20.42
N ARG A 3 3.12 3.01 -19.37
CA ARG A 3 2.79 2.69 -17.98
C ARG A 3 1.29 2.94 -17.68
N PRO A 4 0.58 2.01 -17.02
CA PRO A 4 -0.80 2.23 -16.60
C PRO A 4 -0.88 3.40 -15.59
N ARG A 5 -1.73 4.41 -15.87
CA ARG A 5 -1.89 5.59 -14.98
C ARG A 5 -2.35 5.20 -13.57
N ALA A 6 -3.22 4.19 -13.48
CA ALA A 6 -3.73 3.67 -12.20
C ALA A 6 -2.61 3.09 -11.32
N LEU A 7 -1.60 2.44 -11.93
CA LEU A 7 -0.44 1.93 -11.20
C LEU A 7 0.41 3.06 -10.62
N THR A 8 0.61 4.13 -11.39
CA THR A 8 1.32 5.33 -10.92
C THR A 8 0.59 5.98 -9.76
N PHE A 9 -0.73 6.11 -9.85
CA PHE A 9 -1.56 6.66 -8.77
C PHE A 9 -1.43 5.81 -7.50
N LEU A 10 -1.56 4.49 -7.61
CA LEU A 10 -1.42 3.58 -6.47
C LEU A 10 -0.01 3.68 -5.84
N ALA A 11 1.04 3.75 -6.65
CA ALA A 11 2.40 3.90 -6.15
C ALA A 11 2.60 5.22 -5.39
N TRP A 12 2.02 6.32 -5.86
CA TRP A 12 2.01 7.60 -5.13
C TRP A 12 1.28 7.51 -3.80
N VAL A 13 0.14 6.82 -3.75
CA VAL A 13 -0.58 6.59 -2.49
C VAL A 13 0.33 5.88 -1.47
N PHE A 14 1.02 4.80 -1.88
CA PHE A 14 1.98 4.10 -1.01
C PHE A 14 3.11 5.01 -0.50
N ILE A 15 3.65 5.87 -1.38
CA ILE A 15 4.71 6.83 -1.01
C ILE A 15 4.17 7.86 -0.01
N LEU A 16 3.00 8.45 -0.25
CA LEU A 16 2.40 9.44 0.64
C LEU A 16 2.10 8.87 2.03
N PHE A 17 1.55 7.66 2.09
CA PHE A 17 1.35 6.95 3.36
C PHE A 17 2.69 6.72 4.08
N GLY A 18 3.72 6.25 3.37
CA GLY A 18 5.05 6.08 3.93
C GLY A 18 5.68 7.39 4.43
N CYS A 19 5.53 8.50 3.69
CA CYS A 19 5.99 9.83 4.10
C CYS A 19 5.27 10.34 5.36
N SER A 20 3.95 10.16 5.45
CA SER A 20 3.18 10.53 6.65
C SER A 20 3.66 9.75 7.88
N ALA A 21 3.94 8.45 7.72
CA ALA A 21 4.48 7.63 8.80
C ALA A 21 5.90 8.06 9.18
N GLY A 22 6.74 8.40 8.20
CA GLY A 22 8.07 8.97 8.40
C GLY A 22 8.02 10.25 9.22
N TRP A 23 7.12 11.17 8.89
CA TRP A 23 6.91 12.41 9.64
C TRP A 23 6.56 12.14 11.11
N ARG A 24 5.63 11.22 11.37
CA ARG A 24 5.27 10.84 12.73
C ARG A 24 6.42 10.18 13.49
N ILE A 25 7.29 9.42 12.83
CA ILE A 25 8.51 8.88 13.44
C ILE A 25 9.46 10.04 13.79
N THR A 26 9.65 11.02 12.92
CA THR A 26 10.51 12.18 13.19
C THR A 26 10.02 12.97 14.41
N GLU A 27 8.72 13.24 14.50
CA GLU A 27 8.11 13.86 15.68
C GLU A 27 8.30 13.01 16.95
N ALA A 28 8.10 11.70 16.84
CA ALA A 28 8.26 10.78 17.97
C ALA A 28 9.72 10.70 18.45
N LEU A 29 10.69 10.76 17.54
CA LEU A 29 12.12 10.77 17.84
C LEU A 29 12.54 12.04 18.60
N LEU A 30 12.02 13.20 18.17
CA LEU A 30 12.20 14.49 18.86
C LEU A 30 11.55 14.50 20.25
N SER A 31 10.54 13.65 20.45
CA SER A 31 9.78 13.54 21.70
C SER A 31 10.30 12.43 22.65
N HIS A 32 11.45 11.81 22.35
CA HIS A 32 11.98 10.62 23.05
C HIS A 32 11.02 9.42 23.14
N LYS A 33 10.03 9.33 22.25
CA LYS A 33 9.10 8.20 22.16
C LYS A 33 9.49 7.34 20.97
N THR A 34 10.09 6.18 21.23
CA THR A 34 10.50 5.28 20.15
C THR A 34 9.31 4.44 19.68
N SER A 35 8.57 4.91 18.67
CA SER A 35 7.56 4.11 17.97
C SER A 35 8.07 3.70 16.59
N ILE A 36 8.31 2.40 16.38
CA ILE A 36 8.66 1.86 15.07
C ILE A 36 7.38 1.75 14.24
N ASN A 37 7.21 2.62 13.25
CA ASN A 37 6.08 2.54 12.31
C ASN A 37 6.47 1.72 11.08
N LEU A 38 5.94 0.50 10.98
CA LEU A 38 6.17 -0.42 9.87
C LEU A 38 5.75 0.18 8.51
N SER A 39 4.86 1.18 8.52
CA SER A 39 4.40 1.91 7.34
C SER A 39 5.50 2.65 6.58
N ILE A 40 6.68 2.88 7.18
CA ILE A 40 7.82 3.47 6.45
C ILE A 40 8.31 2.55 5.31
N LEU A 41 8.09 1.24 5.44
CA LEU A 41 8.41 0.25 4.42
C LEU A 41 7.51 0.37 3.18
N MET A 42 6.44 1.18 3.22
CA MET A 42 5.60 1.45 2.04
C MET A 42 6.33 2.36 1.02
N ILE A 43 7.34 3.14 1.45
CA ILE A 43 8.15 3.98 0.56
C ILE A 43 8.94 3.14 -0.46
N PRO A 44 9.79 2.17 -0.08
CA PRO A 44 10.52 1.34 -1.04
C PRO A 44 9.58 0.49 -1.90
N VAL A 45 8.42 0.09 -1.37
CA VAL A 45 7.38 -0.62 -2.15
C VAL A 45 6.81 0.29 -3.24
N GLY A 46 6.43 1.54 -2.91
CA GLY A 46 5.94 2.52 -3.89
C GLY A 46 6.98 2.87 -4.95
N ILE A 47 8.25 3.10 -4.55
CA ILE A 47 9.35 3.34 -5.49
C ILE A 47 9.60 2.11 -6.38
N GLY A 48 9.52 0.91 -5.82
CA GLY A 48 9.69 -0.33 -6.56
C GLY A 48 8.57 -0.59 -7.57
N LEU A 49 7.31 -0.25 -7.22
CA LEU A 49 6.20 -0.19 -8.17
C LEU A 49 6.48 0.83 -9.28
N LEU A 50 7.05 2.00 -8.94
CA LEU A 50 7.47 3.02 -9.91
C LEU A 50 8.62 2.56 -10.82
N LYS A 51 9.50 1.68 -10.35
CA LYS A 51 10.57 1.10 -11.18
C LYS A 51 10.12 -0.11 -12.00
N GLY A 52 8.93 -0.65 -11.75
CA GLY A 52 8.42 -1.83 -12.46
C GLY A 52 9.05 -3.13 -11.99
N ARG A 53 9.47 -3.21 -10.71
CA ARG A 53 10.08 -4.41 -10.14
C ARG A 53 9.01 -5.41 -9.71
N LEU A 54 9.07 -6.65 -10.19
CA LEU A 54 8.12 -7.72 -9.84
C LEU A 54 8.06 -7.99 -8.34
N SER A 55 9.21 -7.97 -7.65
CA SER A 55 9.25 -8.16 -6.19
C SER A 55 8.36 -7.17 -5.46
N SER A 56 8.29 -5.92 -5.92
CA SER A 56 7.48 -4.86 -5.30
C SER A 56 5.99 -5.03 -5.55
N LEU A 57 5.60 -5.71 -6.63
CA LEU A 57 4.21 -6.11 -6.88
C LEU A 57 3.74 -7.11 -5.81
N GLY A 58 4.57 -8.10 -5.48
CA GLY A 58 4.29 -9.07 -4.42
C GLY A 58 4.14 -8.40 -3.06
N TRP A 59 5.08 -7.51 -2.71
CA TRP A 59 5.00 -6.72 -1.47
C TRP A 59 3.75 -5.84 -1.41
N ALA A 60 3.38 -5.17 -2.51
CA ALA A 60 2.17 -4.34 -2.55
C ALA A 60 0.89 -5.17 -2.31
N LYS A 61 0.80 -6.36 -2.91
CA LYS A 61 -0.29 -7.31 -2.65
C LYS A 61 -0.33 -7.74 -1.18
N LEU A 62 0.82 -8.11 -0.61
CA LEU A 62 0.92 -8.47 0.80
C LEU A 62 0.42 -7.34 1.70
N TRP A 63 0.84 -6.10 1.46
CA TRP A 63 0.37 -4.93 2.23
C TRP A 63 -1.13 -4.71 2.12
N ILE A 64 -1.69 -4.70 0.91
CA ILE A 64 -3.13 -4.52 0.71
C ILE A 64 -3.91 -5.65 1.40
N GLY A 65 -3.45 -6.90 1.27
CA GLY A 65 -4.08 -8.06 1.91
C GLY A 65 -4.02 -7.96 3.44
N LEU A 66 -2.87 -7.57 4.01
CA LEU A 66 -2.70 -7.40 5.45
C LEU A 66 -3.63 -6.32 6.00
N PHE A 67 -3.70 -5.15 5.33
CA PHE A 67 -4.62 -4.08 5.72
C PHE A 67 -6.08 -4.49 5.57
N PHE A 68 -6.43 -5.24 4.53
CA PHE A 68 -7.79 -5.74 4.34
C PHE A 68 -8.20 -6.68 5.47
N LEU A 69 -7.34 -7.64 5.82
CA LEU A 69 -7.59 -8.56 6.95
C LEU A 69 -7.67 -7.81 8.27
N LEU A 70 -6.83 -6.80 8.48
CA LEU A 70 -6.87 -5.98 9.68
C LEU A 70 -8.19 -5.21 9.80
N VAL A 71 -8.61 -4.51 8.74
CA VAL A 71 -9.88 -3.76 8.73
C VAL A 71 -11.07 -4.72 8.91
N LEU A 72 -11.03 -5.89 8.27
CA LEU A 72 -12.05 -6.92 8.44
C LEU A 72 -12.10 -7.43 9.88
N ALA A 73 -10.94 -7.74 10.49
CA ALA A 73 -10.87 -8.20 11.87
C ALA A 73 -11.41 -7.14 12.85
N ILE A 74 -11.05 -5.87 12.67
CA ILE A 74 -11.58 -4.76 13.48
C ILE A 74 -13.10 -4.65 13.30
N THR A 75 -13.59 -4.74 12.06
CA THR A 75 -15.03 -4.65 11.75
C THR A 75 -15.82 -5.84 12.29
N CYS A 76 -15.22 -7.04 12.35
CA CYS A 76 -15.84 -8.22 12.94
C CYS A 76 -15.77 -8.22 14.48
N ALA A 77 -14.71 -7.66 15.07
CA ALA A 77 -14.55 -7.51 16.52
C ALA A 77 -15.41 -6.38 17.09
N TYR A 78 -15.68 -5.36 16.27
CA TYR A 78 -16.50 -4.19 16.59
C TYR A 78 -17.81 -4.46 17.38
N PRO A 79 -18.68 -5.40 17.00
CA PRO A 79 -19.92 -5.67 17.75
C PRO A 79 -19.68 -6.24 19.16
N PHE A 80 -18.49 -6.78 19.45
CA PHE A 80 -18.19 -7.41 20.74
C PHE A 80 -17.73 -6.42 21.82
N ASP A 81 -17.29 -5.22 21.45
CA ASP A 81 -16.85 -4.19 22.41
C ASP A 81 -17.24 -2.76 21.95
N PRO A 82 -18.54 -2.40 22.03
CA PRO A 82 -19.06 -1.13 21.54
C PRO A 82 -18.66 0.10 22.39
N GLY A 83 -18.00 -0.11 23.53
CA GLY A 83 -17.67 0.93 24.51
C GLY A 83 -16.24 1.49 24.42
N SER A 84 -15.31 0.81 23.74
CA SER A 84 -13.88 1.14 23.83
C SER A 84 -13.36 2.18 22.82
N TYR A 85 -14.23 2.79 22.01
CA TYR A 85 -13.81 3.77 20.98
C TYR A 85 -14.61 5.07 21.02
N SER A 86 -13.86 6.18 20.96
CA SER A 86 -14.38 7.53 20.71
C SER A 86 -14.07 7.92 19.25
N VAL A 87 -15.07 8.41 18.53
CA VAL A 87 -14.90 8.97 17.18
C VAL A 87 -15.03 10.47 17.29
N THR A 88 -13.93 11.18 17.06
CA THR A 88 -13.92 12.63 16.98
C THR A 88 -13.93 13.08 15.52
N TRP A 89 -14.82 14.00 15.19
CA TRP A 89 -14.95 14.61 13.86
C TRP A 89 -14.86 16.12 14.02
N PHE A 90 -13.81 16.73 13.45
CA PHE A 90 -13.47 18.15 13.65
C PHE A 90 -13.43 18.60 15.14
N GLY A 91 -12.93 17.73 16.03
CA GLY A 91 -12.83 18.03 17.46
C GLY A 91 -14.13 17.86 18.25
N ALA A 92 -15.26 17.55 17.59
CA ALA A 92 -16.50 17.16 18.24
C ALA A 92 -16.58 15.63 18.36
N GLU A 93 -16.91 15.13 19.54
CA GLU A 93 -17.14 13.70 19.74
C GLU A 93 -18.53 13.32 19.19
N ILE A 94 -18.57 12.40 18.22
CA ILE A 94 -19.83 11.91 17.68
C ILE A 94 -20.39 10.86 18.64
N GLN A 95 -21.55 11.16 19.22
CA GLN A 95 -22.25 10.27 20.13
C GLN A 95 -23.41 9.53 19.44
N GLY A 96 -23.82 8.40 20.03
CA GLY A 96 -25.02 7.66 19.62
C GLY A 96 -24.90 6.92 18.28
N PRO A 97 -26.01 6.66 17.56
CA PRO A 97 -26.06 5.79 16.39
C PRO A 97 -25.22 6.31 15.20
N LEU A 98 -25.00 7.63 15.12
CA LEU A 98 -24.13 8.25 14.10
C LEU A 98 -22.68 7.79 14.23
N ARG A 99 -22.21 7.51 15.44
CA ARG A 99 -20.88 6.96 15.69
C ARG A 99 -20.72 5.60 15.01
N HIS A 100 -21.76 4.77 15.08
CA HIS A 100 -21.76 3.44 14.48
C HIS A 100 -21.78 3.52 12.95
N LEU A 101 -22.60 4.41 12.38
CA LEU A 101 -22.62 4.68 10.95
C LEU A 101 -21.28 5.22 10.44
N ALA A 102 -20.63 6.10 11.20
CA ALA A 102 -19.31 6.62 10.84
C ALA A 102 -18.26 5.51 10.79
N VAL A 103 -18.19 4.65 11.81
CA VAL A 103 -17.23 3.53 11.83
C VAL A 103 -17.51 2.55 10.69
N VAL A 104 -18.76 2.12 10.50
CA VAL A 104 -19.14 1.21 9.42
C VAL A 104 -18.86 1.83 8.05
N GLY A 105 -19.20 3.11 7.86
CA GLY A 105 -18.95 3.85 6.62
C GLY A 105 -17.46 3.99 6.31
N ILE A 106 -16.65 4.32 7.30
CA ILE A 106 -15.18 4.42 7.16
C ILE A 106 -14.59 3.06 6.83
N SER A 107 -14.97 2.00 7.57
CA SER A 107 -14.50 0.63 7.33
C SER A 107 -14.89 0.16 5.92
N ALA A 108 -16.14 0.38 5.50
CA ALA A 108 -16.61 0.00 4.18
C ALA A 108 -15.87 0.77 3.07
N THR A 109 -15.63 2.07 3.26
CA THR A 109 -14.88 2.89 2.31
C THR A 109 -13.43 2.42 2.20
N LEU A 110 -12.77 2.12 3.34
CA LEU A 110 -11.42 1.58 3.38
C LEU A 110 -11.33 0.23 2.68
N MET A 111 -12.26 -0.69 2.96
CA MET A 111 -12.34 -1.97 2.27
C MET A 111 -12.53 -1.79 0.75
N GLY A 112 -13.41 -0.88 0.33
CA GLY A 112 -13.62 -0.55 -1.08
C GLY A 112 -12.35 -0.06 -1.76
N LEU A 113 -11.61 0.84 -1.11
CA LEU A 113 -10.32 1.35 -1.61
C LEU A 113 -9.25 0.27 -1.70
N LEU A 114 -9.17 -0.63 -0.70
CA LEU A 114 -8.24 -1.75 -0.70
C LEU A 114 -8.57 -2.75 -1.81
N LEU A 115 -9.85 -3.07 -2.01
CA LEU A 115 -10.31 -3.93 -3.11
C LEU A 115 -10.04 -3.30 -4.47
N TRP A 116 -10.22 -1.98 -4.59
CA TRP A 116 -9.89 -1.24 -5.80
C TRP A 116 -8.39 -1.29 -6.10
N GLY A 117 -7.55 -1.05 -5.10
CA GLY A 117 -6.10 -1.19 -5.20
C GLY A 117 -5.69 -2.61 -5.60
N TRP A 118 -6.31 -3.63 -5.00
CA TRP A 118 -6.10 -5.04 -5.34
C TRP A 118 -6.48 -5.32 -6.80
N ARG A 119 -7.64 -4.85 -7.26
CA ARG A 119 -8.05 -4.99 -8.67
C ARG A 119 -7.07 -4.35 -9.63
N ILE A 120 -6.49 -3.18 -9.29
CA ILE A 120 -5.44 -2.57 -10.12
C ILE A 120 -4.22 -3.48 -10.20
N LEU A 121 -3.74 -4.02 -9.07
CA LEU A 121 -2.57 -4.88 -9.03
C LEU A 121 -2.73 -6.21 -9.78
N VAL A 122 -3.97 -6.72 -9.88
CA VAL A 122 -4.30 -7.97 -10.58
C VAL A 122 -4.78 -7.70 -12.02
N SER A 123 -4.92 -6.44 -12.43
CA SER A 123 -5.41 -6.11 -13.76
C SER A 123 -4.43 -6.59 -14.85
N ALA A 124 -4.97 -7.18 -15.91
CA ALA A 124 -4.22 -7.61 -17.09
C ALA A 124 -3.20 -6.57 -17.62
N PRO A 125 -3.52 -5.27 -17.76
CA PRO A 125 -2.55 -4.28 -18.25
C PRO A 125 -1.38 -4.05 -17.28
N VAL A 126 -1.58 -4.25 -15.98
CA VAL A 126 -0.52 -4.15 -14.98
C VAL A 126 0.35 -5.39 -15.03
N CYS A 127 -0.24 -6.59 -15.04
CA CYS A 127 0.50 -7.84 -15.18
C CYS A 127 1.37 -7.85 -16.45
N ALA A 128 0.81 -7.50 -17.61
CA ALA A 128 1.55 -7.41 -18.87
C ALA A 128 2.69 -6.38 -18.82
N TYR A 129 2.50 -5.25 -18.13
CA TYR A 129 3.55 -4.25 -17.96
C TYR A 129 4.75 -4.78 -17.16
N PHE A 130 4.50 -5.56 -16.11
CA PHE A 130 5.57 -6.13 -15.28
C PHE A 130 6.25 -7.33 -15.96
N GLU A 131 5.51 -8.17 -16.68
CA GLU A 131 6.04 -9.32 -17.43
C GLU A 131 6.97 -8.86 -18.57
N GLU A 132 6.56 -7.84 -19.33
CA GLU A 132 7.40 -7.21 -20.37
C GLU A 132 8.71 -6.64 -19.77
N ARG A 133 8.61 -5.99 -18.61
CA ARG A 133 9.78 -5.40 -17.93
C ARG A 133 10.76 -6.45 -17.44
N ASP A 134 10.27 -7.57 -16.92
CA ASP A 134 11.11 -8.67 -16.45
C ASP A 134 11.84 -9.34 -17.62
N ARG A 135 11.12 -9.57 -18.73
CA ARG A 135 11.70 -10.11 -19.96
C ARG A 135 12.84 -9.26 -20.50
N THR A 136 12.65 -7.93 -20.61
CA THR A 136 13.70 -7.03 -21.08
C THR A 136 14.94 -7.01 -20.19
N HIS A 137 14.77 -7.20 -18.88
CA HIS A 137 15.90 -7.27 -17.95
C HIS A 137 16.70 -8.56 -18.16
N PHE A 138 16.01 -9.69 -18.41
CA PHE A 138 16.65 -10.97 -18.70
C PHE A 138 17.42 -10.96 -20.02
N GLU A 139 16.81 -10.46 -21.11
CA GLU A 139 17.45 -10.37 -22.43
C GLU A 139 18.71 -9.48 -22.41
N SER A 140 18.71 -8.38 -21.63
CA SER A 140 19.89 -7.52 -21.49
C SER A 140 21.07 -8.19 -20.77
N PHE A 141 20.78 -9.15 -19.88
CA PHE A 141 21.81 -9.87 -19.14
C PHE A 141 22.51 -10.89 -20.05
N ASP A 142 21.74 -11.62 -20.86
CA ASP A 142 22.23 -12.66 -21.77
C ASP A 142 23.15 -12.08 -22.88
N THR A 143 22.82 -10.89 -23.41
CA THR A 143 23.66 -10.22 -24.43
C THR A 143 25.01 -9.70 -23.92
N SER A 144 25.20 -9.61 -22.59
CA SER A 144 26.45 -9.10 -22.00
C SER A 144 27.51 -10.18 -21.79
N GLU A 145 27.14 -11.46 -21.90
CA GLU A 145 28.03 -12.59 -21.64
C GLU A 145 28.61 -13.24 -22.90
N THR A 146 28.27 -12.81 -24.12
CA THR A 146 28.98 -13.26 -25.33
C THR A 146 30.40 -12.68 -25.36
N PRO A 147 31.46 -13.46 -25.06
CA PRO A 147 32.81 -12.98 -25.22
C PRO A 147 33.08 -12.92 -26.73
N THR A 148 33.41 -11.74 -27.23
CA THR A 148 33.96 -11.58 -28.58
C THR A 148 35.21 -12.44 -28.68
N LEU A 149 35.10 -13.59 -29.35
CA LEU A 149 36.24 -14.41 -29.73
C LEU A 149 37.19 -13.53 -30.58
N PRO A 150 38.45 -13.35 -30.19
CA PRO A 150 39.42 -12.67 -31.03
C PRO A 150 39.62 -13.49 -32.30
N GLN A 151 39.43 -12.84 -33.46
CA GLN A 151 39.77 -13.37 -34.78
C GLN A 151 41.28 -13.41 -34.98
#